data_AF-A0A327WR07-F1
#
_entry.id   AF-A0A327WR07-F1
#
_cell.length_a   1.000
_cell.length_b   1.000
_cell.length_c   1.000
_cell.angle_alpha   90.00
_cell.angle_beta   90.00
_cell.angle_gamma   90.00
#
_symmetry.space_group_name_H-M   'P 1'
#
loop_
_entity.id
_entity.type
_entity.pdbx_description
1 polymer ?
#
loop_
_entity_poly.entity_id
_entity_poly.type
_entity_poly.pdbx_seq_one_letter_code
_entity_poly.pdbx_strand_id
1 'polypeptide(L)'
;MKFIYGLFFIPLMACQSGQRENQLPSNAYRDLLIDRVVWEKGDSKNVKDTATNLHTFTLTNTSDAYAYRQIEVRFNYFDSTYHKIGSSQKILDKTIGPRAALIVGKIQDGKVQAGAKSSTVTIVNAVAERAEPEK
;
A
#
# COMPACT_ATOMS: atom_id res chain seq x y z
N MET A 1 30.35 73.31 -2.12
CA MET A 1 29.19 72.39 -2.19
C MET A 1 29.53 71.08 -1.47
N LYS A 2 28.51 70.42 -0.92
CA LYS A 2 28.51 69.48 0.21
C LYS A 2 29.24 68.14 0.01
N PHE A 3 29.73 67.61 1.12
CA PHE A 3 30.32 66.29 1.35
C PHE A 3 29.28 65.15 1.41
N ILE A 4 29.76 63.96 1.01
CA ILE A 4 29.65 62.61 1.63
C ILE A 4 28.36 61.78 1.55
N TYR A 5 28.56 60.63 0.91
CA TYR A 5 28.10 59.25 1.16
C TYR A 5 26.65 59.02 1.63
N GLY A 6 25.90 58.30 0.80
CA GLY A 6 24.61 57.71 1.16
C GLY A 6 24.45 56.32 0.56
N LEU A 7 25.00 55.33 1.28
CA LEU A 7 24.59 53.93 1.39
C LEU A 7 23.99 53.18 0.18
N PHE A 8 24.73 52.12 -0.18
CA PHE A 8 24.25 50.78 -0.55
C PHE A 8 22.79 50.48 -0.14
N PHE A 9 21.95 50.19 -1.13
CA PHE A 9 20.83 49.26 -0.96
C PHE A 9 20.93 48.21 -2.08
N ILE A 10 21.66 47.14 -1.80
CA ILE A 10 21.51 45.88 -2.53
C ILE A 10 20.27 45.22 -1.91
N PRO A 11 19.13 45.10 -2.63
CA PRO A 11 18.12 44.17 -2.19
C PRO A 11 18.69 42.77 -2.35
N LEU A 12 19.17 42.20 -1.23
CA LEU A 12 19.29 40.78 -1.07
C LEU A 12 17.87 40.21 -1.21
N MET A 13 17.50 39.87 -2.44
CA MET A 13 16.55 38.79 -2.67
C MET A 13 17.22 37.52 -2.14
N ALA A 14 17.19 37.37 -0.81
CA ALA A 14 17.27 36.07 -0.20
C ALA A 14 16.04 35.34 -0.74
N CYS A 15 16.23 34.62 -1.86
CA CYS A 15 15.44 33.44 -2.14
C CYS A 15 15.54 32.60 -0.88
N GLN A 16 14.53 32.75 -0.03
CA GLN A 16 14.26 31.91 1.10
C GLN A 16 14.27 30.51 0.51
N SER A 17 15.39 29.80 0.71
CA SER A 17 15.55 28.43 0.27
C SER A 17 14.35 27.70 0.84
N GLY A 18 13.38 27.40 -0.03
CA GLY A 18 12.18 26.69 0.36
C GLY A 18 12.69 25.47 1.10
N GLN A 19 12.39 25.44 2.40
CA GLN A 19 12.67 24.30 3.24
C GLN A 19 11.93 23.17 2.54
N ARG A 20 12.66 22.39 1.73
CA ARG A 20 12.19 21.12 1.20
C ARG A 20 12.04 20.31 2.46
N GLU A 21 10.85 20.42 3.04
CA GLU A 21 10.32 19.48 3.99
C GLU A 21 10.76 18.11 3.47
N ASN A 22 11.51 17.37 4.29
CA ASN A 22 12.07 16.06 3.96
C ASN A 22 10.92 15.08 3.76
N GLN A 23 10.14 15.28 2.69
CA GLN A 23 9.02 14.46 2.30
C GLN A 23 9.65 13.22 1.70
N LEU A 24 9.63 12.15 2.49
CA LEU A 24 10.06 10.85 2.05
C LEU A 24 9.27 10.48 0.79
N PRO A 25 9.93 9.97 -0.26
CA PRO A 25 9.23 9.53 -1.45
C PRO A 25 8.24 8.41 -1.07
N SER A 26 7.11 8.36 -1.78
CA SER A 26 6.10 7.32 -1.62
C SER A 26 6.73 5.93 -1.75
N ASN A 27 6.44 5.02 -0.81
CA ASN A 27 6.88 3.64 -0.88
C ASN A 27 5.77 2.72 -0.37
N ALA A 28 5.04 2.09 -1.29
CA ALA A 28 3.90 1.23 -0.96
C ALA A 28 4.26 0.10 0.01
N TYR A 29 5.47 -0.48 -0.06
CA TYR A 29 5.90 -1.55 0.83
C TYR A 29 6.08 -1.07 2.28
N ARG A 30 6.54 0.17 2.46
CA ARG A 30 6.69 0.80 3.77
C ARG A 30 5.36 1.37 4.28
N ASP A 31 4.61 1.98 3.38
CA ASP A 31 3.49 2.85 3.73
C ASP A 31 2.19 2.05 3.88
N LEU A 32 2.03 0.90 3.20
CA LEU A 32 0.87 0.02 3.32
C LEU A 32 1.17 -1.17 4.24
N LEU A 33 0.37 -1.30 5.28
CA LEU A 33 0.39 -2.45 6.19
C LEU A 33 -0.76 -3.39 5.86
N ILE A 34 -0.50 -4.69 5.97
CA ILE A 34 -1.53 -5.72 5.93
C ILE A 34 -1.66 -6.31 7.33
N ASP A 35 -2.87 -6.28 7.88
CA ASP A 35 -3.18 -6.86 9.18
C ASP A 35 -4.46 -7.72 9.13
N ARG A 36 -4.70 -8.46 10.23
CA ARG A 36 -5.90 -9.31 10.42
C ARG A 36 -6.17 -10.25 9.25
N VAL A 37 -5.11 -10.87 8.74
CA VAL A 37 -5.18 -11.81 7.63
C VAL A 37 -5.92 -13.06 8.04
N VAL A 38 -6.96 -13.39 7.29
CA VAL A 38 -7.71 -14.64 7.37
C VAL A 38 -7.72 -15.27 5.99
N TRP A 39 -7.26 -16.52 5.92
CA TRP A 39 -7.42 -17.37 4.76
C TRP A 39 -8.31 -18.54 5.13
N GLU A 40 -9.30 -18.81 4.30
CA GLU A 40 -10.20 -19.94 4.43
C GLU A 40 -10.43 -20.61 3.07
N LYS A 41 -10.92 -21.84 3.11
CA LYS A 41 -11.34 -22.57 1.91
C LYS A 41 -12.80 -22.23 1.67
N GLY A 42 -13.10 -21.66 0.51
CA GLY A 42 -14.46 -21.36 0.12
C GLY A 42 -15.29 -22.61 -0.09
N ASP A 43 -16.57 -22.50 0.26
CA ASP A 43 -17.53 -23.58 0.09
C ASP A 43 -17.71 -23.90 -1.39
N SER A 44 -17.52 -25.17 -1.71
CA SER A 44 -17.93 -25.70 -2.99
C SER A 44 -19.41 -26.06 -2.92
N LYS A 45 -20.24 -25.48 -3.80
CA LYS A 45 -21.68 -25.81 -3.87
C LYS A 45 -21.93 -27.25 -4.34
N ASN A 46 -20.93 -27.92 -4.94
CA ASN A 46 -21.02 -29.33 -5.36
C ASN A 46 -19.83 -30.15 -4.83
N VAL A 47 -20.06 -31.42 -4.50
CA VAL A 47 -18.99 -32.35 -4.04
C VAL A 47 -17.86 -32.51 -5.07
N LYS A 48 -18.13 -32.22 -6.35
CA LYS A 48 -17.14 -32.30 -7.44
C LYS A 48 -16.36 -30.99 -7.67
N ASP A 49 -16.81 -29.83 -7.17
CA ASP A 49 -16.04 -28.60 -7.37
C ASP A 49 -14.90 -28.51 -6.35
N THR A 50 -13.78 -28.02 -6.83
CA THR A 50 -12.57 -27.84 -6.03
C THR A 50 -12.73 -26.57 -5.22
N ALA A 51 -12.52 -26.65 -3.89
CA ALA A 51 -12.59 -25.49 -3.01
C ALA A 51 -11.70 -24.35 -3.53
N THR A 52 -12.13 -23.11 -3.32
CA THR A 52 -11.40 -21.91 -3.75
C THR A 52 -10.72 -21.23 -2.57
N ASN A 53 -9.65 -20.48 -2.80
CA ASN A 53 -9.06 -19.71 -1.70
C ASN A 53 -9.91 -18.46 -1.47
N LEU A 54 -10.24 -18.18 -0.22
CA LEU A 54 -10.88 -16.94 0.19
C LEU A 54 -9.96 -16.21 1.16
N HIS A 55 -9.64 -14.95 0.85
CA HIS A 55 -8.78 -14.10 1.66
C HIS A 55 -9.56 -12.90 2.18
N THR A 56 -9.40 -12.61 3.47
CA THR A 56 -9.87 -11.39 4.12
C THR A 56 -8.71 -10.77 4.86
N PHE A 57 -8.54 -9.46 4.77
CA PHE A 57 -7.51 -8.74 5.51
C PHE A 57 -7.85 -7.26 5.59
N THR A 58 -7.14 -6.51 6.42
CA THR A 58 -7.22 -5.05 6.45
C THR A 58 -5.96 -4.47 5.83
N LEU A 59 -6.13 -3.48 4.95
CA LEU A 59 -5.05 -2.63 4.48
C LEU A 59 -5.07 -1.33 5.27
N THR A 60 -3.93 -0.94 5.82
CA THR A 60 -3.77 0.32 6.53
C THR A 60 -2.72 1.16 5.84
N ASN A 61 -3.07 2.37 5.41
CA ASN A 61 -2.12 3.33 4.87
C ASN A 61 -1.57 4.20 5.99
N THR A 62 -0.27 4.12 6.21
CA THR A 62 0.45 4.87 7.24
C THR A 62 1.03 6.19 6.72
N SER A 63 0.98 6.44 5.40
CA SER A 63 1.36 7.73 4.83
C SER A 63 0.38 8.83 5.25
N ASP A 64 0.91 10.01 5.51
CA ASP A 64 0.16 11.27 5.66
C ASP A 64 -0.04 12.03 4.35
N ALA A 65 0.83 11.81 3.36
CA ALA A 65 0.86 12.60 2.13
C ALA A 65 0.35 11.87 0.89
N TYR A 66 0.27 10.54 0.90
CA TYR A 66 -0.04 9.75 -0.29
C TYR A 66 -1.27 8.86 -0.10
N ALA A 67 -2.13 8.87 -1.11
CA ALA A 67 -3.11 7.83 -1.35
C ALA A 67 -2.51 6.73 -2.25
N TYR A 68 -3.05 5.52 -2.15
CA TYR A 68 -2.63 4.39 -2.98
C TYR A 68 -3.81 3.75 -3.69
N ARG A 69 -3.62 3.39 -4.96
CA ARG A 69 -4.59 2.67 -5.80
C ARG A 69 -3.90 1.57 -6.61
N GLN A 70 -4.70 0.73 -7.25
CA GLN A 70 -4.20 -0.43 -8.03
C GLN A 70 -3.19 -1.25 -7.21
N ILE A 71 -3.56 -1.54 -5.95
CA ILE A 71 -2.68 -2.20 -4.99
C ILE A 71 -2.56 -3.66 -5.41
N GLU A 72 -1.36 -4.06 -5.83
CA GLU A 72 -1.05 -5.43 -6.18
C GLU A 72 -0.65 -6.19 -4.92
N VAL A 73 -1.41 -7.23 -4.61
CA VAL A 73 -1.14 -8.16 -3.51
C VAL A 73 -0.73 -9.52 -4.04
N ARG A 74 0.17 -10.20 -3.31
CA ARG A 74 0.53 -11.59 -3.56
C ARG A 74 0.10 -12.45 -2.40
N PHE A 75 -0.65 -13.50 -2.73
CA PHE A 75 -0.95 -14.60 -1.84
C PHE A 75 0.12 -15.67 -2.00
N ASN A 76 0.74 -16.10 -0.91
CA ASN A 76 1.63 -17.26 -0.89
C ASN A 76 0.95 -18.39 -0.12
N TYR A 77 1.08 -19.62 -0.60
CA TYR A 77 0.45 -20.79 0.00
C TYR A 77 1.52 -21.75 0.48
N PHE A 78 1.31 -22.33 1.67
CA PHE A 78 2.29 -23.18 2.33
C PHE A 78 1.67 -24.50 2.78
N ASP A 79 2.49 -25.55 2.84
CA ASP A 79 2.12 -26.85 3.40
C ASP A 79 2.23 -26.89 4.94
N SER A 80 2.03 -28.07 5.55
CA SER A 80 2.13 -28.25 7.00
C SER A 80 3.52 -28.02 7.58
N THR A 81 4.55 -28.03 6.74
CA THR A 81 5.95 -27.78 7.11
C THR A 81 6.39 -26.35 6.77
N TYR A 82 5.45 -25.49 6.39
CA TYR A 82 5.69 -24.11 5.99
C TYR A 82 6.57 -23.97 4.73
N HIS A 83 6.63 -25.01 3.89
CA HIS A 83 7.23 -24.88 2.57
C HIS A 83 6.24 -24.22 1.61
N LYS A 84 6.72 -23.25 0.82
CA LYS A 84 5.89 -22.58 -0.18
C LYS A 84 5.57 -23.56 -1.32
N ILE A 85 4.29 -23.83 -1.52
CA ILE A 85 3.79 -24.73 -2.58
C ILE A 85 3.16 -23.97 -3.75
N GLY A 86 2.85 -22.68 -3.57
CA GLY A 86 2.29 -21.86 -4.62
C GLY A 86 2.19 -20.38 -4.27
N SER A 87 1.83 -19.58 -5.28
CA SER A 87 1.43 -18.20 -5.10
C SER A 87 0.56 -17.70 -6.23
N SER A 88 -0.16 -16.63 -5.97
CA SER A 88 -0.98 -15.90 -6.93
C SER A 88 -0.89 -14.40 -6.65
N GLN A 89 -1.24 -13.59 -7.65
CA GLN A 89 -1.28 -12.13 -7.55
C GLN A 89 -2.66 -11.62 -7.91
N LYS A 90 -3.09 -10.56 -7.23
CA LYS A 90 -4.32 -9.84 -7.51
C LYS A 90 -4.08 -8.34 -7.42
N ILE A 91 -4.70 -7.60 -8.32
CA ILE A 91 -4.78 -6.15 -8.23
C ILE A 91 -6.10 -5.81 -7.55
N LEU A 92 -6.03 -5.00 -6.49
CA LEU A 92 -7.19 -4.46 -5.82
C LEU A 92 -7.57 -3.13 -6.48
N ASP A 93 -8.76 -3.09 -7.08
CA ASP A 93 -9.32 -1.87 -7.65
C ASP A 93 -10.04 -1.05 -6.57
N LYS A 94 -9.26 -0.67 -5.55
CA LYS A 94 -9.70 0.18 -4.44
C LYS A 94 -8.61 1.20 -4.15
N THR A 95 -9.04 2.40 -3.78
CA THR A 95 -8.15 3.47 -3.32
C THR A 95 -8.18 3.54 -1.80
N ILE A 96 -7.01 3.72 -1.19
CA ILE A 96 -6.86 4.00 0.25
C ILE A 96 -6.21 5.37 0.41
N GLY A 97 -6.91 6.30 1.05
CA GLY A 97 -6.40 7.64 1.34
C GLY A 97 -5.29 7.63 2.38
N PRO A 98 -4.62 8.77 2.62
CA PRO A 98 -3.67 8.92 3.71
C PRO A 98 -4.31 8.58 5.05
N ARG A 99 -3.54 7.94 5.95
CA ARG A 99 -3.95 7.56 7.31
C ARG A 99 -5.25 6.74 7.40
N ALA A 100 -5.72 6.16 6.29
CA ALA A 100 -6.96 5.41 6.24
C ALA A 100 -6.72 3.91 6.42
N ALA A 101 -7.78 3.18 6.79
CA ALA A 101 -7.82 1.73 6.81
C ALA A 101 -8.98 1.24 5.93
N LEU A 102 -8.75 0.14 5.22
CA LEU A 102 -9.69 -0.47 4.30
C LEU A 102 -9.81 -1.96 4.59
N ILE A 103 -11.01 -2.40 4.97
CA ILE A 103 -11.32 -3.82 5.08
C ILE A 103 -11.46 -4.40 3.68
N VAL A 104 -10.59 -5.35 3.36
CA VAL A 104 -10.64 -6.14 2.15
C VAL A 104 -11.46 -7.39 2.48
N GLY A 105 -12.73 -7.36 2.08
CA GLY A 105 -13.63 -8.51 2.20
C GLY A 105 -13.17 -9.71 1.34
N LYS A 106 -13.94 -10.80 1.40
CA LYS A 106 -13.56 -12.10 0.80
C LYS A 106 -13.15 -11.99 -0.67
N ILE A 107 -11.84 -12.01 -0.92
CA ILE A 107 -11.25 -12.12 -2.25
C ILE A 107 -11.17 -13.59 -2.61
N GLN A 108 -11.85 -13.97 -3.69
CA GLN A 108 -11.73 -15.30 -4.26
C GLN A 108 -10.47 -15.39 -5.14
N ASP A 109 -9.63 -16.37 -4.83
CA ASP A 109 -8.36 -16.59 -5.54
C ASP A 109 -8.14 -18.04 -5.92
N GLY A 110 -8.50 -18.38 -7.17
CA GLY A 110 -8.19 -19.67 -7.77
C GLY A 110 -8.68 -20.88 -6.96
N LYS A 111 -8.15 -22.05 -7.30
CA LYS A 111 -8.42 -23.31 -6.60
C LYS A 111 -7.43 -23.50 -5.46
N VAL A 112 -7.88 -24.08 -4.36
CA VAL A 112 -7.01 -24.50 -3.25
C VAL A 112 -6.09 -25.60 -3.77
N GLN A 113 -4.78 -25.40 -3.62
CA GLN A 113 -3.79 -26.41 -3.97
C GLN A 113 -3.85 -27.58 -2.97
N ALA A 114 -3.70 -28.80 -3.46
CA ALA A 114 -3.60 -29.98 -2.60
C ALA A 114 -2.43 -29.81 -1.63
N GLY A 115 -2.69 -30.03 -0.34
CA GLY A 115 -1.68 -29.88 0.71
C GLY A 115 -1.57 -28.48 1.33
N ALA A 116 -2.23 -27.45 0.79
CA ALA A 116 -2.22 -26.11 1.40
C ALA A 116 -2.80 -26.12 2.83
N LYS A 117 -2.04 -25.59 3.78
CA LYS A 117 -2.36 -25.49 5.22
C LYS A 117 -2.36 -24.06 5.76
N SER A 118 -1.65 -23.14 5.11
CA SER A 118 -1.66 -21.73 5.49
C SER A 118 -1.42 -20.83 4.28
N SER A 119 -1.67 -19.54 4.46
CA SER A 119 -1.37 -18.52 3.46
C SER A 119 -0.88 -17.22 4.10
N THR A 120 -0.09 -16.46 3.35
CA THR A 120 0.30 -15.09 3.68
C THR A 120 -0.09 -14.14 2.55
N VAL A 121 -0.31 -12.87 2.90
CA VAL A 121 -0.57 -11.78 1.95
C VAL A 121 0.55 -10.77 2.04
N THR A 122 1.02 -10.28 0.90
CA THR A 122 2.11 -9.30 0.81
C THR A 122 1.80 -8.24 -0.24
N ILE A 123 2.25 -7.00 -0.01
CA ILE A 123 2.21 -5.93 -1.01
C ILE A 123 3.34 -6.17 -2.02
N VAL A 124 2.99 -6.17 -3.31
CA VAL A 124 3.96 -6.23 -4.41
C VAL A 124 4.21 -4.85 -4.97
N ASN A 125 3.13 -4.10 -5.25
CA ASN A 125 3.20 -2.78 -5.85
C ASN A 125 1.92 -1.99 -5.53
N ALA A 126 1.96 -0.67 -5.68
CA ALA A 126 0.77 0.17 -5.73
C ALA A 126 1.10 1.50 -6.42
N VAL A 127 0.11 2.10 -7.07
CA VAL A 127 0.24 3.43 -7.65
C VAL A 127 -0.01 4.46 -6.56
N ALA A 128 1.00 5.27 -6.27
CA ALA A 128 0.92 6.37 -5.31
C ALA A 128 0.41 7.65 -5.98
N GLU A 129 -0.47 8.36 -5.30
CA GLU A 129 -0.97 9.67 -5.69
C GLU A 129 -0.89 10.60 -4.49
N ARG A 130 -0.34 11.79 -4.68
CA ARG A 130 -0.22 12.75 -3.59
C ARG A 130 -1.60 13.28 -3.24
N ALA A 131 -1.98 13.21 -1.97
CA ALA A 131 -3.21 13.82 -1.51
C ALA A 131 -3.09 15.36 -1.56
N GLU A 132 -4.15 16.02 -2.00
CA GLU A 132 -4.22 17.48 -1.91
C GLU A 132 -4.27 17.88 -0.42
N PRO A 133 -3.55 18.94 -0.01
CA PRO A 133 -3.67 19.45 1.35
C PRO A 133 -5.11 19.89 1.60
N GLU A 134 -5.71 19.45 2.71
CA GLU A 134 -6.99 19.98 3.17
C GLU A 134 -6.86 21.50 3.33
N LYS A 135 -7.73 22.25 2.65
CA LYS A 135 -7.75 23.72 2.65
C LYS A 135 -8.32 24.28 3.95
#